data_AF-A0A7V4IL15-F1
#
_entry.id   AF-A0A7V4IL15-F1
#
_cell.length_a   1.000
_cell.length_b   1.000
_cell.length_c   1.000
_cell.angle_alpha   90.00
_cell.angle_beta   90.00
_cell.angle_gamma   90.00
#
_symmetry.space_group_name_H-M   'P 1'
#
loop_
_entity.id
_entity.type
_entity.pdbx_description
1 polymer ?
#
loop_
_entity_poly.entity_id
_entity_poly.type
_entity_poly.pdbx_seq_one_letter_code
_entity_poly.pdbx_strand_id
1 'polypeptide(L)'
;MTNKYKPFFAVLLLAFMAQFLTACTKDQDLGLQKQNDGKETVADDNQDDAISKKSPTDTDNPAKLAISAGCVLCGKCVRTDPEHFAVSQDGKKVEVISQENLESTELRVAIEICPADVIVRS
;
A
#
# COMPACT_ATOMS: atom_id res chain seq x y z
N MET A 1 38.21 -7.67 -42.76
CA MET A 1 36.80 -7.53 -43.16
C MET A 1 36.14 -6.53 -42.22
N THR A 2 35.97 -5.27 -42.65
CA THR A 2 35.36 -4.21 -41.83
C THR A 2 33.86 -4.15 -42.06
N ASN A 3 33.12 -4.29 -40.96
CA ASN A 3 31.70 -4.58 -40.96
C ASN A 3 30.86 -3.28 -40.99
N LYS A 4 30.12 -3.04 -42.07
CA LYS A 4 29.53 -1.72 -42.44
C LYS A 4 28.06 -1.50 -42.04
N TYR A 5 27.41 -2.39 -41.29
CA TYR A 5 25.95 -2.31 -41.06
C TYR A 5 25.48 -1.60 -39.77
N LYS A 6 26.31 -0.76 -39.14
CA LYS A 6 25.99 -0.18 -37.82
C LYS A 6 25.03 1.05 -37.76
N PRO A 7 24.71 1.84 -38.81
CA PRO A 7 23.80 2.97 -38.61
C PRO A 7 22.33 2.70 -38.95
N PHE A 8 22.00 1.61 -39.65
CA PHE A 8 20.62 1.39 -40.12
C PHE A 8 19.65 0.84 -39.06
N PHE A 9 20.15 0.21 -38.00
CA PHE A 9 19.30 -0.43 -36.99
C PHE A 9 18.69 0.56 -35.98
N ALA A 10 19.32 1.72 -35.79
CA ALA A 10 18.87 2.71 -34.80
C ALA A 10 17.62 3.49 -35.24
N VAL A 11 17.39 3.63 -36.55
CA VAL A 11 16.24 4.40 -37.07
C VAL A 11 14.96 3.56 -37.08
N LEU A 12 15.06 2.23 -37.23
CA LEU A 12 13.91 1.34 -37.24
C LEU A 12 13.25 1.17 -35.86
N LEU A 13 14.01 1.37 -34.78
CA LEU A 13 13.57 1.13 -33.40
C LEU A 13 12.76 2.32 -32.81
N LEU A 14 12.92 3.53 -33.37
CA LEU A 14 12.18 4.73 -32.94
C LEU A 14 10.76 4.83 -33.55
N ALA A 15 10.45 4.07 -34.60
CA ALA A 15 9.15 4.12 -35.27
C ALA A 15 8.03 3.31 -34.58
N PHE A 16 8.35 2.48 -33.58
CA PHE A 16 7.37 1.58 -32.92
C PHE A 16 6.65 2.20 -31.70
N MET A 17 7.01 3.41 -31.27
CA MET A 17 6.44 4.04 -30.05
C MET A 17 5.17 4.87 -30.29
N ALA A 18 4.66 4.98 -31.51
CA ALA A 18 3.60 5.94 -31.85
C ALA A 18 2.18 5.36 -32.00
N GLN A 19 1.91 4.11 -31.59
CA GLN A 19 0.60 3.46 -31.86
C GLN A 19 -0.23 3.05 -30.62
N PHE A 20 0.05 3.57 -29.42
CA PHE A 20 -0.79 3.29 -28.23
C PHE A 20 -1.46 4.54 -27.64
N LEU A 21 -2.03 5.40 -28.49
CA LEU A 21 -2.98 6.44 -28.04
C LEU A 21 -4.26 6.35 -28.88
N THR A 22 -5.10 5.36 -28.58
CA THR A 22 -6.47 5.33 -29.08
C THR A 22 -7.39 4.75 -28.01
N ALA A 23 -8.41 5.54 -27.68
CA ALA A 23 -9.65 5.20 -27.00
C ALA A 23 -9.66 5.06 -25.46
N CYS A 24 -9.91 6.19 -24.80
CA CYS A 24 -10.91 6.29 -23.71
C CYS A 24 -11.46 7.72 -23.69
N THR A 25 -12.35 8.05 -24.63
CA THR A 25 -13.32 9.15 -24.45
C THR A 25 -14.72 8.58 -24.54
N LYS A 26 -15.35 8.46 -23.38
CA LYS A 26 -16.80 8.33 -23.28
C LYS A 26 -17.24 9.16 -22.08
N ASP A 27 -17.47 10.43 -22.36
CA ASP A 27 -18.32 11.31 -21.58
C ASP A 27 -19.77 10.79 -21.63
N GLN A 28 -20.31 10.51 -20.46
CA GLN A 28 -21.73 10.50 -20.07
C GLN A 28 -21.68 10.48 -18.53
N ASP A 29 -22.34 11.30 -17.74
CA ASP A 29 -23.38 12.31 -17.96
C ASP A 29 -23.46 13.11 -16.64
N LEU A 30 -23.96 14.34 -16.71
CA LEU A 30 -24.15 15.24 -15.58
C LEU A 30 -25.11 14.65 -14.52
N GLY A 31 -24.56 14.24 -13.38
CA GLY A 31 -25.32 14.01 -12.14
C GLY A 31 -25.11 15.14 -11.13
N LEU A 32 -25.73 16.30 -11.34
CA LEU A 32 -25.93 17.29 -10.29
C LEU A 32 -26.91 16.70 -9.26
N GLN A 33 -26.43 16.32 -8.08
CA GLN A 33 -27.26 16.32 -6.87
C GLN A 33 -26.70 17.32 -5.88
N LYS A 34 -27.31 18.51 -5.92
CA LYS A 34 -27.31 19.52 -4.87
C LYS A 34 -28.46 19.19 -3.92
N GLN A 35 -28.31 19.61 -2.65
CA GLN A 35 -29.31 19.76 -1.57
C GLN A 35 -29.20 18.68 -0.47
N ASN A 36 -29.03 18.99 0.83
CA ASN A 36 -29.36 20.21 1.57
C ASN A 36 -28.40 20.49 2.75
N ASP A 37 -28.16 21.78 2.95
CA ASP A 37 -27.84 22.39 4.24
C ASP A 37 -28.99 22.18 5.23
N GLY A 38 -28.63 21.76 6.45
CA GLY A 38 -29.51 21.63 7.60
C GLY A 38 -28.76 22.03 8.86
N LYS A 39 -28.72 23.33 9.11
CA LYS A 39 -28.21 24.02 10.30
C LYS A 39 -29.07 23.67 11.51
N GLU A 40 -28.49 23.17 12.59
CA GLU A 40 -28.89 23.59 13.94
C GLU A 40 -27.71 23.57 14.91
N THR A 41 -27.49 24.74 15.48
CA THR A 41 -26.51 25.08 16.51
C THR A 41 -27.12 24.81 17.88
N VAL A 42 -26.40 24.12 18.77
CA VAL A 42 -26.52 24.37 20.21
C VAL A 42 -25.11 24.39 20.79
N ALA A 43 -24.77 25.55 21.35
CA ALA A 43 -23.62 25.76 22.21
C ALA A 43 -23.92 25.21 23.61
N ASP A 44 -22.95 24.59 24.25
CA ASP A 44 -22.89 24.57 25.71
C ASP A 44 -21.45 24.80 26.14
N ASP A 45 -21.31 25.68 27.13
CA ASP A 45 -20.12 26.39 27.54
C ASP A 45 -19.52 25.74 28.80
N ASN A 46 -18.19 25.87 28.91
CA ASN A 46 -17.36 25.86 30.13
C ASN A 46 -17.23 24.55 30.94
N GLN A 47 -16.19 24.34 31.76
CA GLN A 47 -14.75 24.67 31.82
C GLN A 47 -14.29 23.96 33.14
N ASP A 48 -12.96 23.85 33.32
CA ASP A 48 -12.23 23.68 34.59
C ASP A 48 -12.46 22.43 35.48
N ASP A 49 -11.47 21.53 35.53
CA ASP A 49 -10.57 21.47 36.70
C ASP A 49 -9.42 20.44 36.58
N ALA A 50 -8.38 20.71 37.35
CA ALA A 50 -7.00 20.27 37.19
C ALA A 50 -6.63 18.84 37.66
N ILE A 51 -5.72 18.23 36.92
CA ILE A 51 -4.45 17.57 37.34
C ILE A 51 -4.47 16.36 38.30
N SER A 52 -3.89 15.27 37.74
CA SER A 52 -3.04 14.25 38.36
C SER A 52 -3.70 13.10 39.13
N LYS A 53 -3.57 11.90 38.54
CA LYS A 53 -2.80 10.81 39.16
C LYS A 53 -2.29 9.84 38.09
N LYS A 54 -0.96 9.87 37.94
CA LYS A 54 -0.04 8.84 37.41
C LYS A 54 -0.64 7.42 37.26
N SER A 55 -0.49 6.83 36.08
CA SER A 55 0.27 5.59 35.98
C SER A 55 1.01 5.54 34.64
N PRO A 56 2.36 5.47 34.65
CA PRO A 56 3.20 5.34 33.47
C PRO A 56 3.41 3.87 33.12
N THR A 57 3.22 3.56 31.85
CA THR A 57 3.83 2.44 31.12
C THR A 57 3.80 2.95 29.68
N ASP A 58 4.80 3.67 29.15
CA ASP A 58 6.24 3.36 29.12
C ASP A 58 6.48 1.86 29.10
N THR A 59 5.76 1.20 28.20
CA THR A 59 6.35 0.14 27.41
C THR A 59 6.08 0.57 25.98
N ASP A 60 6.98 1.40 25.44
CA ASP A 60 7.13 1.57 24.00
C ASP A 60 7.45 0.18 23.43
N ASN A 61 6.43 -0.65 23.25
CA ASN A 61 6.55 -1.84 22.43
C ASN A 61 6.40 -1.31 21.00
N PRO A 62 7.48 -1.16 20.23
CA PRO A 62 7.34 -0.75 18.85
C PRO A 62 6.43 -1.78 18.19
N ALA A 63 5.38 -1.31 17.52
CA ALA A 63 4.51 -2.17 16.72
C ALA A 63 5.40 -3.10 15.89
N LYS A 64 5.21 -4.42 16.02
CA LYS A 64 6.06 -5.43 15.42
C LYS A 64 5.24 -6.24 14.44
N LEU A 65 5.70 -6.30 13.20
CA LEU A 65 5.12 -7.11 12.15
C LEU A 65 5.64 -8.55 12.25
N ALA A 66 4.73 -9.52 12.20
CA ALA A 66 5.07 -10.94 12.24
C ALA A 66 4.14 -11.78 11.34
N ILE A 67 4.63 -12.94 10.92
CA ILE A 67 3.85 -13.97 10.22
C ILE A 67 3.69 -15.15 11.17
N SER A 68 2.46 -15.41 11.59
CA SER A 68 2.07 -16.54 12.42
C SER A 68 2.19 -17.87 11.65
N ALA A 69 2.15 -18.98 12.39
CA ALA A 69 2.09 -20.31 11.78
C ALA A 69 0.86 -20.44 10.87
N GLY A 70 0.95 -21.27 9.82
CA GLY A 70 -0.14 -21.48 8.86
C GLY A 70 -0.02 -20.69 7.55
N CYS A 71 1.11 -20.03 7.31
CA CYS A 71 1.40 -19.45 6.00
C CYS A 71 1.40 -20.54 4.91
N VAL A 72 0.53 -20.38 3.90
CA VAL A 72 0.38 -21.31 2.78
C VAL A 72 1.22 -20.94 1.55
N LEU A 73 2.18 -20.03 1.70
CA LEU A 73 3.10 -19.57 0.65
C LEU A 73 2.40 -19.07 -0.64
N CYS A 74 1.28 -18.36 -0.51
CA CYS A 74 0.52 -17.86 -1.68
C CYS A 74 1.17 -16.67 -2.41
N GLY A 75 2.18 -16.02 -1.80
CA GLY A 75 2.95 -14.92 -2.39
C GLY A 75 2.22 -13.59 -2.56
N LYS A 76 0.98 -13.45 -2.09
CA LYS A 76 0.19 -12.20 -2.23
C LYS A 76 0.81 -11.02 -1.49
N CYS A 77 1.29 -11.23 -0.26
CA CYS A 77 1.95 -10.19 0.53
C CYS A 77 3.24 -9.71 -0.14
N VAL A 78 4.11 -10.61 -0.60
CA VAL A 78 5.35 -10.27 -1.33
C VAL A 78 5.09 -9.47 -2.61
N ARG A 79 4.00 -9.78 -3.34
CA ARG A 79 3.64 -9.05 -4.56
C ARG A 79 3.05 -7.66 -4.28
N THR A 80 2.41 -7.49 -3.14
CA THR A 80 1.68 -6.26 -2.78
C THR A 80 2.60 -5.30 -2.04
N ASP A 81 3.44 -5.85 -1.17
CA ASP A 81 4.33 -5.12 -0.29
C ASP A 81 5.70 -5.83 -0.22
N PRO A 82 6.53 -5.67 -1.28
CA PRO A 82 7.87 -6.23 -1.32
C PRO A 82 8.86 -5.52 -0.39
N GLU A 83 8.47 -4.40 0.23
CA GLU A 83 9.28 -3.68 1.22
C GLU A 83 9.35 -4.46 2.54
N HIS A 84 8.22 -5.05 2.95
CA HIS A 84 8.13 -5.76 4.22
C HIS A 84 8.22 -7.28 4.09
N PHE A 85 7.93 -7.85 2.91
CA PHE A 85 7.85 -9.30 2.74
C PHE A 85 8.73 -9.82 1.61
N ALA A 86 9.45 -10.91 1.88
CA ALA A 86 10.15 -11.68 0.87
C ALA A 86 9.89 -13.17 1.03
N VAL A 87 10.04 -13.92 -0.06
CA VAL A 87 10.18 -15.37 0.03
C VAL A 87 11.58 -15.67 0.54
N SER A 88 11.69 -16.54 1.54
CA SER A 88 12.98 -16.96 2.09
C SER A 88 13.88 -17.59 1.03
N GLN A 89 15.19 -17.60 1.29
CA GLN A 89 16.19 -18.13 0.35
C GLN A 89 15.97 -19.60 -0.05
N ASP A 90 15.40 -20.41 0.85
CA ASP A 90 15.07 -21.81 0.58
C ASP A 90 13.74 -22.00 -0.18
N GLY A 91 13.00 -20.91 -0.43
CA GLY A 91 11.74 -20.92 -1.18
C GLY A 91 10.57 -21.56 -0.43
N LYS A 92 10.68 -21.79 0.88
CA LYS A 92 9.69 -22.57 1.65
C LYS A 92 8.75 -21.73 2.51
N LYS A 93 9.09 -20.48 2.80
CA LYS A 93 8.33 -19.58 3.65
C LYS A 93 8.36 -18.15 3.11
N VAL A 94 7.40 -17.35 3.54
CA VAL A 94 7.52 -15.89 3.47
C VAL A 94 8.10 -15.41 4.80
N GLU A 95 8.98 -14.43 4.76
CA GLU A 95 9.57 -13.79 5.92
C GLU A 95 9.35 -12.28 5.89
N VAL A 96 9.31 -11.68 7.09
CA VAL A 96 9.29 -10.23 7.27
C VAL A 96 10.72 -9.73 7.18
N ILE A 97 11.00 -8.82 6.26
CA ILE A 97 12.34 -8.29 5.98
C ILE A 97 12.53 -6.85 6.45
N SER A 98 11.44 -6.12 6.75
CA SER A 98 11.47 -4.77 7.30
C SER A 98 10.49 -4.63 8.46
N GLN A 99 10.86 -3.79 9.44
CA GLN A 99 10.01 -3.36 10.56
C GLN A 99 9.81 -1.84 10.56
N GLU A 100 10.24 -1.17 9.48
CA GLU A 100 10.03 0.26 9.28
C GLU A 100 8.67 0.49 8.61
N ASN A 101 8.20 1.74 8.48
CA ASN A 101 7.03 2.09 7.65
C ASN A 101 5.75 1.22 7.85
N LEU A 102 5.49 0.78 9.09
CA LEU A 102 4.39 -0.16 9.39
C LEU A 102 2.98 0.44 9.23
N GLU A 103 2.88 1.73 8.91
CA GLU A 103 1.63 2.43 8.62
C GLU A 103 1.38 2.58 7.11
N SER A 104 2.19 1.92 6.27
CA SER A 104 2.03 1.97 4.81
C SER A 104 0.69 1.38 4.35
N THR A 105 0.18 1.93 3.23
CA THR A 105 -1.07 1.44 2.65
C THR A 105 -0.88 0.04 2.07
N GLU A 106 0.28 -0.21 1.49
CA GLU A 106 0.69 -1.48 0.91
C GLU A 106 0.71 -2.59 1.96
N LEU A 107 1.27 -2.32 3.15
CA LEU A 107 1.26 -3.27 4.26
C LEU A 107 -0.16 -3.56 4.73
N ARG A 108 -1.01 -2.52 4.86
CA ARG A 108 -2.43 -2.70 5.23
C ARG A 108 -3.14 -3.60 4.23
N VAL A 109 -2.99 -3.35 2.93
CA VAL A 109 -3.58 -4.18 1.88
C VAL A 109 -3.01 -5.59 1.91
N ALA A 110 -1.70 -5.77 2.09
CA ALA A 110 -1.05 -7.07 2.16
C ALA A 110 -1.60 -7.94 3.31
N ILE A 111 -1.92 -7.33 4.45
CA ILE A 111 -2.60 -7.98 5.58
C ILE A 111 -4.02 -8.39 5.18
N GLU A 112 -4.83 -7.47 4.65
CA GLU A 112 -6.24 -7.70 4.30
C GLU A 112 -6.45 -8.80 3.25
N ILE A 113 -5.55 -8.91 2.27
CA ILE A 113 -5.68 -9.89 1.18
C ILE A 113 -5.10 -11.26 1.51
N CYS A 114 -4.50 -11.43 2.70
CA CYS A 114 -3.87 -12.68 3.10
C CYS A 114 -4.96 -13.76 3.29
N PRO A 115 -5.03 -14.80 2.44
CA PRO A 115 -6.11 -15.78 2.51
C PRO A 115 -6.04 -16.68 3.75
N ALA A 116 -4.89 -16.72 4.42
CA ALA A 116 -4.68 -17.50 5.63
C ALA A 116 -4.81 -16.66 6.91
N ASP A 117 -4.96 -15.34 6.80
CA ASP A 117 -5.09 -14.42 7.94
C ASP A 117 -3.99 -14.58 9.01
N VAL A 118 -2.74 -14.79 8.56
CA VAL A 118 -1.59 -15.07 9.44
C VAL A 118 -0.63 -13.89 9.63
N ILE A 119 -0.91 -12.72 9.06
CA ILE A 119 -0.03 -11.54 9.18
C ILE A 119 -0.54 -10.67 10.32
N VAL A 120 0.27 -10.49 11.37
CA VAL A 120 -0.12 -9.80 12.61
C VAL A 120 0.79 -8.60 12.90
N ARG A 121 0.23 -7.56 13.51
CA ARG A 121 0.93 -6.42 14.11
C ARG A 121 0.73 -6.47 15.63
N SER A 122 1.80 -6.43 16.42
CA SER A 122 1.78 -6.51 17.90
C SER A 122 2.45 -5.32 18.57
#